data_AF-A0A7V9MVN8-F1
#
_entry.id   AF-A0A7V9MVN8-F1
#
_cell.length_a   1.000
_cell.length_b   1.000
_cell.length_c   1.000
_cell.angle_alpha   90.00
_cell.angle_beta   90.00
_cell.angle_gamma   90.00
#
_symmetry.space_group_name_H-M   'P 1'
#
loop_
_entity.id
_entity.type
_entity.pdbx_description
1 polymer ?
#
loop_
_entity_poly.entity_id
_entity_poly.type
_entity_poly.pdbx_seq_one_letter_code
_entity_poly.pdbx_strand_id
1 'polypeptide(L)'
;MKRVLALTLMLLTGAARAQPDADSDEAGLAMQVAKAEDNIRNSAALVRDPALNDYVHGIVCRLTPCAALRVYLVGSPGLNVFALPNGALVVWTGALLRAQDEAQLAHLLAHEIAHYQNKDSLDLYHRMLDTSGVVALLGVAAAGAGIGFVGTPASMAALGAKYSHSDAQERDADRAGMAMAAAAGYDPAAALAVWRAADADFLKVHPWSEDRLAALQDLAHGTGKTGAENHRAVTAPYLERWVGEELRRDIDTVALFIRLAASGRGLCRYGLGEAYRKRGAPGDAVLAASWFRAALAAPDSPPLAWRGLGLLALQNGDKPAARAAFAQYRVMAPDADDKAMIDYYLTQL
;
A
#
# COMPACT_ATOMS: atom_id res chain seq x y z
N MET A 1 15.87 -34.11 29.07
CA MET A 1 14.67 -33.22 29.16
C MET A 1 14.98 -31.77 29.58
N LYS A 2 16.21 -31.24 29.41
CA LYS A 2 16.56 -29.85 29.80
C LYS A 2 16.93 -28.90 28.64
N ARG A 3 16.80 -29.34 27.38
CA ARG A 3 17.17 -28.53 26.19
C ARG A 3 16.00 -28.06 25.32
N VAL A 4 14.77 -28.48 25.62
CA VAL A 4 13.58 -28.09 24.83
C VAL A 4 12.88 -26.85 25.41
N LEU A 5 13.20 -26.44 26.64
CA LEU A 5 12.54 -25.31 27.31
C LEU A 5 13.14 -23.93 27.04
N ALA A 6 14.27 -23.84 26.32
CA ALA A 6 14.96 -22.56 26.07
C ALA A 6 14.49 -21.84 24.78
N LEU A 7 13.71 -22.51 23.92
CA LEU A 7 13.27 -21.94 22.63
C LEU A 7 11.83 -21.38 22.68
N THR A 8 11.13 -21.50 23.80
CA THR A 8 9.72 -21.08 23.93
C THR A 8 9.52 -19.80 24.74
N LEU A 9 10.60 -19.10 25.11
CA LEU A 9 10.55 -17.90 25.95
C LEU A 9 11.42 -16.74 25.41
N MET A 10 11.51 -16.61 24.09
CA MET A 10 12.12 -15.45 23.41
C MET A 10 11.12 -14.66 22.53
N LEU A 11 9.83 -15.00 22.61
CA LEU A 11 8.77 -14.41 21.76
C LEU A 11 7.88 -13.37 22.48
N LEU A 12 8.24 -12.97 23.71
CA LEU A 12 7.38 -12.08 24.53
C LEU A 12 8.07 -10.79 24.99
N THR A 13 9.29 -10.53 24.54
CA THR A 13 9.95 -9.24 24.76
C THR A 13 10.33 -8.72 23.39
N GLY A 14 9.69 -7.64 22.96
CA GLY A 14 10.19 -6.83 21.85
C GLY A 14 11.54 -6.24 22.25
N ALA A 15 12.59 -7.06 22.27
CA ALA A 15 13.95 -6.58 22.46
C ALA A 15 14.36 -5.89 21.16
N ALA A 16 14.93 -4.70 21.29
CA ALA A 16 15.54 -4.04 20.15
C ALA A 16 16.58 -4.99 19.56
N ARG A 17 16.56 -5.15 18.24
CA ARG A 17 17.52 -5.99 17.52
C ARG A 17 18.94 -5.54 17.89
N ALA A 18 19.78 -6.48 18.31
CA ALA A 18 21.18 -6.19 18.54
C ALA A 18 21.86 -5.71 17.24
N GLN A 19 22.77 -4.75 17.38
CA GLN A 19 23.58 -4.30 16.26
C GLN A 19 24.42 -5.48 15.74
N PRO A 20 24.51 -5.69 14.41
CA PRO A 20 25.31 -6.79 13.87
C PRO A 20 26.78 -6.62 14.22
N ASP A 21 27.48 -7.72 14.41
CA ASP A 21 28.93 -7.73 14.56
C ASP A 21 29.58 -7.10 13.33
N ALA A 22 30.58 -6.25 13.53
CA ALA A 22 31.17 -5.43 12.46
C ALA A 22 31.72 -6.26 11.29
N ASP A 23 32.20 -7.48 11.56
CA ASP A 23 32.77 -8.38 10.56
C ASP A 23 31.75 -9.37 9.98
N SER A 24 30.46 -9.22 10.31
CA SER A 24 29.40 -10.09 9.79
C SER A 24 28.96 -9.67 8.38
N ASP A 25 28.47 -10.65 7.60
CA ASP A 25 27.80 -10.39 6.31
C ASP A 25 26.64 -9.40 6.45
N GLU A 26 26.03 -9.38 7.63
CA GLU A 26 24.94 -8.48 7.96
C GLU A 26 25.37 -7.03 8.08
N ALA A 27 26.52 -6.75 8.69
CA ALA A 27 27.10 -5.42 8.69
C ALA A 27 27.48 -4.98 7.26
N GLY A 28 28.05 -5.89 6.46
CA GLY A 28 28.37 -5.64 5.05
C GLY A 28 27.14 -5.32 4.20
N LEU A 29 26.06 -6.08 4.37
CA LEU A 29 24.78 -5.84 3.70
C LEU A 29 24.15 -4.52 4.16
N ALA A 30 24.17 -4.23 5.45
CA ALA A 30 23.67 -2.97 6.01
C ALA A 30 24.40 -1.74 5.43
N MET A 31 25.72 -1.85 5.22
CA MET A 31 26.51 -0.81 4.55
C MET A 31 26.11 -0.63 3.08
N GLN A 32 25.86 -1.71 2.35
CA GLN A 32 25.45 -1.64 0.94
C GLN A 32 24.11 -0.93 0.75
N VAL A 33 23.16 -1.14 1.67
CA VAL A 33 21.83 -0.49 1.60
C VAL A 33 21.81 0.92 2.20
N ALA A 34 22.89 1.36 2.87
CA ALA A 34 22.97 2.71 3.43
C ALA A 34 22.82 3.80 2.36
N LYS A 35 23.38 3.56 1.16
CA LYS A 35 23.20 4.48 0.02
C LYS A 35 21.75 4.54 -0.46
N ALA A 36 21.03 3.42 -0.42
CA ALA A 36 19.62 3.41 -0.76
C ALA A 36 18.79 4.19 0.27
N GLU A 37 19.10 4.05 1.56
CA GLU A 37 18.49 4.86 2.61
C GLU A 37 18.79 6.36 2.44
N ASP A 38 20.03 6.73 2.09
CA ASP A 38 20.37 8.13 1.74
C ASP A 38 19.54 8.65 0.57
N ASN A 39 19.34 7.83 -0.47
CA ASN A 39 18.54 8.21 -1.62
C ASN A 39 17.07 8.43 -1.20
N ILE A 40 16.51 7.56 -0.34
CA ILE A 40 15.16 7.74 0.24
C ILE A 40 15.06 9.06 0.99
N ARG A 41 16.01 9.35 1.91
CA ARG A 41 16.03 10.60 2.69
C ARG A 41 16.02 11.85 1.82
N ASN A 42 16.71 11.79 0.69
CA ASN A 42 16.86 12.91 -0.24
C ASN A 42 15.80 12.92 -1.37
N SER A 43 14.87 11.96 -1.38
CA SER A 43 13.86 11.83 -2.43
C SER A 43 12.84 12.99 -2.37
N ALA A 44 12.42 13.44 -3.54
CA ALA A 44 11.27 14.33 -3.68
C ALA A 44 9.95 13.61 -3.32
N ALA A 45 9.92 12.28 -3.44
CA ALA A 45 8.76 11.46 -3.07
C ALA A 45 8.64 11.24 -1.55
N LEU A 46 9.66 11.59 -0.74
CA LEU A 46 9.59 11.45 0.71
C LEU A 46 8.46 12.33 1.28
N VAL A 47 7.52 11.71 1.98
CA VAL A 47 6.42 12.40 2.64
C VAL A 47 6.92 13.00 3.94
N ARG A 48 6.91 14.34 4.03
CA ARG A 48 7.43 15.11 5.17
C ARG A 48 6.33 15.66 6.09
N ASP A 49 5.08 15.26 5.85
CA ASP A 49 3.96 15.69 6.68
C ASP A 49 4.11 15.11 8.10
N PRO A 50 4.20 15.95 9.15
CA PRO A 50 4.47 15.47 10.49
C PRO A 50 3.32 14.62 11.06
N ALA A 51 2.06 14.98 10.78
CA ALA A 51 0.91 14.25 11.32
C ALA A 51 0.84 12.83 10.78
N LEU A 52 1.09 12.65 9.47
CA LEU A 52 1.10 11.31 8.86
C LEU A 52 2.32 10.49 9.31
N ASN A 53 3.49 11.12 9.44
CA ASN A 53 4.69 10.44 9.94
C ASN A 53 4.52 10.00 11.40
N ASP A 54 4.04 10.88 12.28
CA ASP A 54 3.80 10.58 13.69
C ASP A 54 2.77 9.44 13.85
N TYR A 55 1.75 9.42 13.00
CA TYR A 55 0.75 8.37 12.98
C TYR A 55 1.36 6.99 12.69
N VAL A 56 2.09 6.85 11.58
CA VAL A 56 2.69 5.56 11.20
C VAL A 56 3.81 5.16 12.16
N HIS A 57 4.65 6.12 12.58
CA HIS A 57 5.69 5.90 13.57
C HIS A 57 5.09 5.44 14.92
N GLY A 58 3.97 6.02 15.34
CA GLY A 58 3.25 5.61 16.55
C GLY A 58 2.72 4.17 16.50
N ILE A 59 2.31 3.67 15.32
CA ILE A 59 1.95 2.26 15.14
C ILE A 59 3.19 1.38 15.30
N VAL A 60 4.30 1.72 14.63
CA VAL A 60 5.56 0.98 14.72
C VAL A 60 6.07 0.91 16.17
N CYS A 61 6.01 2.01 16.93
CA CYS A 61 6.42 2.04 18.34
C CYS A 61 5.52 1.21 19.27
N ARG A 62 4.31 0.85 18.86
CA ARG A 62 3.46 -0.13 19.57
C ARG A 62 3.84 -1.57 19.23
N LEU A 63 4.33 -1.83 18.01
CA LEU A 63 4.69 -3.16 17.52
C LEU A 63 6.08 -3.61 17.97
N THR A 64 7.03 -2.68 18.06
CA THR A 64 8.45 -2.94 18.36
C THR A 64 9.03 -1.76 19.16
N PRO A 65 10.17 -1.89 19.87
CA PRO A 65 10.79 -0.73 20.52
C PRO A 65 10.93 0.43 19.54
N CYS A 66 10.50 1.61 19.98
CA CYS A 66 10.35 2.76 19.10
C CYS A 66 11.65 3.15 18.37
N ALA A 67 12.81 2.92 18.99
CA ALA A 67 14.13 3.20 18.39
C ALA A 67 14.67 2.08 17.49
N ALA A 68 13.98 0.95 17.35
CA ALA A 68 14.47 -0.21 16.61
C ALA A 68 14.49 0.01 15.09
N LEU A 69 13.59 0.85 14.57
CA LEU A 69 13.42 1.09 13.14
C LEU A 69 13.29 2.58 12.83
N ARG A 70 13.89 2.99 11.70
CA ARG A 70 13.75 4.35 11.15
C ARG A 70 12.68 4.31 10.07
N VAL A 71 11.56 4.97 10.32
CA VAL A 71 10.38 4.92 9.43
C VAL A 71 10.45 6.00 8.36
N TYR A 72 10.23 5.63 7.11
CA TYR A 72 10.20 6.53 5.96
C TYR A 72 8.92 6.33 5.15
N LEU A 73 8.09 7.37 5.07
CA LEU A 73 6.91 7.37 4.20
C LEU A 73 7.27 7.86 2.80
N VAL A 74 6.96 7.07 1.78
CA VAL A 74 7.25 7.40 0.37
C VAL A 74 5.95 7.51 -0.42
N GLY A 75 5.80 8.62 -1.14
CA GLY A 75 4.69 8.88 -2.04
C GLY A 75 4.75 7.94 -3.25
N SER A 76 3.99 6.86 -3.20
CA SER A 76 3.83 5.89 -4.27
C SER A 76 2.47 5.21 -4.14
N PRO A 77 1.68 5.07 -5.23
CA PRO A 77 0.32 4.55 -5.16
C PRO A 77 0.24 3.02 -5.00
N GLY A 78 1.33 2.27 -5.20
CA GLY A 78 1.36 0.81 -5.01
C GLY A 78 1.25 0.36 -3.56
N LEU A 79 0.77 -0.86 -3.32
CA LEU A 79 0.92 -1.52 -2.02
C LEU A 79 2.38 -1.90 -1.81
N ASN A 80 3.07 -1.25 -0.89
CA ASN A 80 4.39 -1.72 -0.49
C ASN A 80 4.76 -1.25 0.93
N VAL A 81 5.35 -2.16 1.69
CA VAL A 81 6.00 -1.93 2.97
C VAL A 81 7.19 -2.88 2.98
N PHE A 82 8.37 -2.41 3.37
CA PHE A 82 9.53 -3.28 3.50
C PHE A 82 10.56 -2.72 4.47
N ALA A 83 11.29 -3.60 5.16
CA ALA A 83 12.40 -3.22 6.01
C ALA A 83 13.74 -3.50 5.32
N LEU A 84 14.61 -2.49 5.27
CA LEU A 84 16.00 -2.68 4.85
C LEU A 84 16.81 -3.35 5.97
N PRO A 85 17.84 -4.16 5.62
CA PRO A 85 18.73 -4.83 6.58
C PRO A 85 19.34 -3.92 7.64
N ASN A 86 19.51 -2.62 7.35
CA ASN A 86 20.06 -1.64 8.27
C ASN A 86 19.02 -1.02 9.24
N GLY A 87 17.76 -1.47 9.20
CA GLY A 87 16.67 -0.99 10.06
C GLY A 87 15.90 0.22 9.54
N ALA A 88 16.01 0.56 8.25
CA ALA A 88 15.11 1.52 7.63
C ALA A 88 13.83 0.83 7.16
N LEU A 89 12.68 1.21 7.73
CA LEU A 89 11.36 0.74 7.33
C LEU A 89 10.75 1.72 6.35
N VAL A 90 10.47 1.28 5.13
CA VAL A 90 9.89 2.10 4.07
C VAL A 90 8.43 1.70 3.90
N VAL A 91 7.54 2.69 3.88
CA VAL A 91 6.09 2.50 3.76
C VAL A 91 5.59 3.37 2.60
N TRP A 92 4.96 2.75 1.60
CA TRP A 92 4.37 3.50 0.50
C TRP A 92 2.98 4.03 0.85
N THR A 93 2.63 5.22 0.38
CA THR A 93 1.30 5.82 0.60
C THR A 93 0.16 4.93 0.11
N GLY A 94 0.38 4.12 -0.92
CA GLY A 94 -0.58 3.14 -1.41
C GLY A 94 -0.92 2.02 -0.42
N ALA A 95 -0.04 1.73 0.55
CA ALA A 95 -0.35 0.84 1.67
C ALA A 95 -1.40 1.47 2.60
N LEU A 96 -1.28 2.77 2.90
CA LEU A 96 -2.25 3.51 3.69
C LEU A 96 -3.59 3.65 2.97
N LEU A 97 -3.61 3.74 1.63
CA LEU A 97 -4.85 3.74 0.87
C LEU A 97 -5.57 2.38 0.95
N ARG A 98 -4.83 1.28 0.92
CA ARG A 98 -5.39 -0.10 0.84
C ARG A 98 -5.79 -0.67 2.19
N ALA A 99 -5.08 -0.30 3.26
CA ALA A 99 -5.48 -0.58 4.63
C ALA A 99 -6.69 0.30 4.97
N GLN A 100 -7.84 -0.31 5.27
CA GLN A 100 -9.06 0.45 5.56
C GLN A 100 -9.18 0.90 7.02
N ASP A 101 -8.27 0.43 7.86
CA ASP A 101 -8.17 0.74 9.27
C ASP A 101 -6.72 0.60 9.77
N GLU A 102 -6.49 1.01 11.02
CA GLU A 102 -5.16 1.02 11.64
C GLU A 102 -4.64 -0.40 11.89
N ALA A 103 -5.51 -1.34 12.23
CA ALA A 103 -5.13 -2.73 12.48
C ALA A 103 -4.63 -3.42 11.21
N GLN A 104 -5.27 -3.19 10.06
CA GLN A 104 -4.81 -3.68 8.76
C GLN A 104 -3.41 -3.16 8.43
N LEU A 105 -3.16 -1.86 8.65
CA LEU A 105 -1.84 -1.27 8.46
C LEU A 105 -0.82 -1.84 9.46
N ALA A 106 -1.22 -2.03 10.71
CA ALA A 106 -0.37 -2.60 11.75
C ALA A 106 0.04 -4.04 11.44
N HIS A 107 -0.85 -4.87 10.87
CA HIS A 107 -0.51 -6.23 10.45
C HIS A 107 0.49 -6.25 9.28
N LEU A 108 0.34 -5.36 8.28
CA LEU A 108 1.34 -5.21 7.22
C LEU A 108 2.71 -4.81 7.80
N LEU A 109 2.72 -3.82 8.71
CA LEU A 109 3.96 -3.37 9.36
C LEU A 109 4.56 -4.49 10.22
N ALA A 110 3.75 -5.22 10.98
CA ALA A 110 4.22 -6.30 11.85
C ALA A 110 4.82 -7.46 11.06
N HIS A 111 4.25 -7.80 9.89
CA HIS A 111 4.81 -8.77 8.95
C HIS A 111 6.22 -8.38 8.49
N GLU A 112 6.41 -7.13 8.06
CA GLU A 112 7.71 -6.63 7.63
C GLU A 112 8.73 -6.52 8.78
N ILE A 113 8.26 -6.15 9.98
CA ILE A 113 9.11 -6.13 11.17
C ILE A 113 9.56 -7.57 11.51
N ALA A 114 8.69 -8.57 11.32
CA ALA A 114 9.07 -9.96 11.53
C ALA A 114 10.15 -10.43 10.54
N HIS A 115 10.03 -10.13 9.25
CA HIS A 115 11.09 -10.39 8.27
C HIS A 115 12.43 -9.76 8.69
N TYR A 116 12.41 -8.51 9.17
CA TYR A 116 13.60 -7.82 9.66
C TYR A 116 14.23 -8.47 10.90
N GLN A 117 13.40 -8.90 11.85
CA GLN A 117 13.82 -9.58 13.07
C GLN A 117 14.40 -10.98 12.78
N ASN A 118 13.81 -11.70 11.83
CA ASN A 118 14.25 -13.02 11.37
C ASN A 118 15.53 -12.96 10.53
N LYS A 119 15.93 -11.77 10.07
CA LYS A 119 17.08 -11.53 9.20
C LYS A 119 16.92 -12.16 7.80
N ASP A 120 15.69 -12.29 7.31
CA ASP A 120 15.39 -12.98 6.04
C ASP A 120 16.09 -12.35 4.82
N SER A 121 16.44 -11.07 4.91
CA SER A 121 17.23 -10.37 3.89
C SER A 121 18.66 -10.90 3.73
N LEU A 122 19.22 -11.57 4.74
CA LEU A 122 20.54 -12.21 4.66
C LEU A 122 20.51 -13.41 3.73
N ASP A 123 19.50 -14.27 3.86
CA ASP A 123 19.32 -15.41 2.96
C ASP A 123 19.17 -14.93 1.52
N LEU A 124 18.44 -13.83 1.33
CA LEU A 124 18.30 -13.21 0.02
C LEU A 124 19.65 -12.70 -0.50
N TYR A 125 20.42 -12.03 0.36
CA TYR A 125 21.75 -11.53 0.02
C TYR A 125 22.73 -12.65 -0.34
N HIS A 126 22.76 -13.74 0.41
CA HIS A 126 23.58 -14.91 0.10
C HIS A 126 23.21 -15.52 -1.25
N ARG A 127 21.91 -15.67 -1.55
CA ARG A 127 21.44 -16.11 -2.89
C ARG A 127 21.88 -15.15 -4.01
N MET A 128 21.97 -13.85 -3.74
CA MET A 128 22.43 -12.84 -4.71
C MET A 128 23.94 -12.87 -4.94
N LEU A 129 24.73 -13.14 -3.90
CA LEU A 129 26.18 -13.33 -4.02
C LEU A 129 26.51 -14.55 -4.88
N ASP A 130 25.79 -15.66 -4.66
CA ASP A 130 25.97 -16.91 -5.41
C ASP A 130 25.63 -16.78 -6.91
N THR A 131 24.84 -15.77 -7.29
CA THR A 131 24.37 -15.57 -8.66
C THR A 131 25.07 -14.42 -9.40
N SER A 132 26.22 -13.92 -8.90
CA SER A 132 26.96 -12.78 -9.47
C SER A 132 26.13 -11.47 -9.54
N GLY A 133 25.21 -11.27 -8.58
CA GLY A 133 24.09 -10.34 -8.68
C GLY A 133 24.10 -9.11 -7.77
N VAL A 134 25.23 -8.71 -7.18
CA VAL A 134 25.30 -7.56 -6.22
C VAL A 134 24.71 -6.25 -6.80
N VAL A 135 24.81 -6.04 -8.12
CA VAL A 135 24.22 -4.88 -8.81
C VAL A 135 22.68 -4.89 -8.75
N ALA A 136 22.04 -6.06 -8.67
CA ALA A 136 20.58 -6.19 -8.55
C ALA A 136 20.07 -5.76 -7.17
N LEU A 137 20.83 -5.98 -6.10
CA LEU A 137 20.46 -5.59 -4.72
C LEU A 137 20.28 -4.07 -4.60
N LEU A 138 21.21 -3.30 -5.16
CA LEU A 138 21.13 -1.83 -5.21
C LEU A 138 19.96 -1.34 -6.09
N GLY A 139 19.64 -2.09 -7.14
CA GLY A 139 18.48 -1.83 -8.01
C GLY A 139 17.14 -2.03 -7.29
N VAL A 140 16.98 -3.10 -6.50
CA VAL A 140 15.78 -3.38 -5.70
C VAL A 140 15.55 -2.29 -4.65
N ALA A 141 16.60 -1.91 -3.92
CA ALA A 141 16.47 -0.88 -2.88
C ALA A 141 16.16 0.51 -3.46
N ALA A 142 16.71 0.85 -4.64
CA ALA A 142 16.37 2.06 -5.39
C ALA A 142 14.94 2.03 -5.97
N ALA A 143 14.48 0.86 -6.43
CA ALA A 143 13.12 0.64 -6.92
C ALA A 143 12.08 0.80 -5.81
N GLY A 144 12.33 0.18 -4.66
CA GLY A 144 11.53 0.32 -3.44
C GLY A 144 11.48 1.76 -2.91
N ALA A 145 12.46 2.60 -3.25
CA ALA A 145 12.47 4.03 -2.90
C ALA A 145 11.70 4.93 -3.89
N GLY A 146 11.24 4.40 -5.02
CA GLY A 146 10.63 5.18 -6.10
C GLY A 146 11.60 6.09 -6.85
N ILE A 147 12.91 5.78 -6.84
CA ILE A 147 13.97 6.62 -7.42
C ILE A 147 14.55 5.95 -8.67
N GLY A 148 14.20 6.47 -9.86
CA GLY A 148 14.86 6.16 -11.13
C GLY A 148 14.66 4.74 -11.68
N PHE A 149 15.27 4.49 -12.85
CA PHE A 149 15.09 3.44 -13.89
C PHE A 149 14.70 2.00 -13.48
N VAL A 150 14.77 1.62 -12.21
CA VAL A 150 14.48 0.28 -11.69
C VAL A 150 13.17 0.22 -10.88
N GLY A 151 12.49 1.35 -10.66
CA GLY A 151 11.18 1.44 -9.97
C GLY A 151 9.94 1.13 -10.82
N THR A 152 10.10 0.55 -12.02
CA THR A 152 8.93 0.18 -12.84
C THR A 152 8.26 -1.10 -12.30
N PRO A 153 6.94 -1.28 -12.47
CA PRO A 153 6.27 -2.54 -12.13
C PRO A 153 6.91 -3.76 -12.82
N ALA A 154 7.47 -3.59 -14.03
CA ALA A 154 8.14 -4.64 -14.77
C ALA A 154 9.50 -5.04 -14.15
N SER A 155 10.28 -4.08 -13.68
CA SER A 155 11.54 -4.35 -12.97
C SER A 155 11.27 -4.91 -11.57
N MET A 156 10.26 -4.41 -10.85
CA MET A 156 9.80 -5.02 -9.59
C MET A 156 9.31 -6.46 -9.80
N ALA A 157 8.64 -6.77 -10.91
CA ALA A 157 8.17 -8.12 -11.21
C ALA A 157 9.33 -9.09 -11.52
N ALA A 158 10.32 -8.65 -12.30
CA ALA A 158 11.51 -9.45 -12.60
C ALA A 158 12.39 -9.67 -11.36
N LEU A 159 12.45 -8.68 -10.47
CA LEU A 159 13.16 -8.78 -9.20
C LEU A 159 12.37 -9.65 -8.21
N GLY A 160 11.07 -9.43 -8.02
CA GLY A 160 10.23 -10.19 -7.09
C GLY A 160 10.18 -11.69 -7.39
N ALA A 161 10.07 -12.09 -8.66
CA ALA A 161 10.09 -13.52 -9.02
C ALA A 161 11.42 -14.23 -8.71
N LYS A 162 12.53 -13.49 -8.65
CA LYS A 162 13.87 -14.04 -8.36
C LYS A 162 14.27 -13.88 -6.89
N TYR A 163 13.62 -12.95 -6.19
CA TYR A 163 14.04 -12.45 -4.89
C TYR A 163 12.90 -12.43 -3.86
N SER A 164 11.84 -13.20 -4.09
CA SER A 164 10.77 -13.43 -3.13
C SER A 164 11.27 -14.17 -1.90
N HIS A 165 10.54 -13.98 -0.80
CA HIS A 165 10.73 -14.80 0.39
C HIS A 165 10.26 -16.23 0.14
N SER A 166 10.90 -17.18 0.81
CA SER A 166 10.47 -18.58 0.78
C SER A 166 9.17 -18.76 1.56
N ASP A 167 8.40 -19.82 1.27
CA ASP A 167 7.16 -20.14 2.00
C ASP A 167 7.41 -20.28 3.53
N ALA A 168 8.55 -20.84 3.93
CA ALA A 168 8.94 -20.93 5.33
C ALA A 168 9.12 -19.54 5.98
N GLN A 169 9.84 -18.64 5.31
CA GLN A 169 10.06 -17.27 5.79
C GLN A 169 8.73 -16.50 5.92
N GLU A 170 7.86 -16.61 4.91
CA GLU A 170 6.54 -15.98 4.93
C GLU A 170 5.64 -16.51 6.06
N ARG A 171 5.66 -17.83 6.33
CA ARG A 171 4.88 -18.44 7.43
C ARG A 171 5.41 -18.05 8.80
N ASP A 172 6.71 -17.92 8.95
CA ASP A 172 7.32 -17.46 10.20
C ASP A 172 7.04 -15.96 10.42
N ALA A 173 7.09 -15.15 9.36
CA ALA A 173 6.70 -13.74 9.40
C ALA A 173 5.21 -13.55 9.71
N ASP A 174 4.32 -14.34 9.11
CA ASP A 174 2.88 -14.34 9.43
C ASP A 174 2.64 -14.61 10.92
N ARG A 175 3.28 -15.67 11.45
CA ARG A 175 3.10 -16.08 12.85
C ARG A 175 3.60 -15.02 13.81
N ALA A 176 4.81 -14.53 13.59
CA ALA A 176 5.43 -13.52 14.45
C ALA A 176 4.72 -12.16 14.34
N GLY A 177 4.36 -11.75 13.13
CA GLY A 177 3.63 -10.52 12.85
C GLY A 177 2.24 -10.52 13.49
N MET A 178 1.48 -11.61 13.34
CA MET A 178 0.18 -11.78 14.00
C MET A 178 0.29 -11.68 15.52
N ALA A 179 1.27 -12.36 16.12
CA ALA A 179 1.51 -12.30 17.56
C ALA A 179 1.89 -10.89 18.01
N MET A 180 2.73 -10.20 17.26
CA MET A 180 3.19 -8.83 17.53
C MET A 180 2.03 -7.82 17.46
N ALA A 181 1.21 -7.87 16.41
CA ALA A 181 0.06 -7.00 16.26
C ALA A 181 -1.02 -7.28 17.31
N ALA A 182 -1.29 -8.56 17.62
CA ALA A 182 -2.21 -8.93 18.68
C ALA A 182 -1.73 -8.45 20.07
N ALA A 183 -0.43 -8.58 20.36
CA ALA A 183 0.17 -8.07 21.60
C ALA A 183 0.08 -6.54 21.72
N ALA A 184 0.13 -5.83 20.59
CA ALA A 184 -0.11 -4.38 20.52
C ALA A 184 -1.60 -4.00 20.62
N GLY A 185 -2.52 -4.97 20.74
CA GLY A 185 -3.95 -4.76 20.93
C GLY A 185 -4.75 -4.57 19.64
N TYR A 186 -4.17 -4.88 18.48
CA TYR A 186 -4.87 -4.82 17.19
C TYR A 186 -5.69 -6.08 16.95
N ASP A 187 -6.82 -5.90 16.26
CA ASP A 187 -7.72 -7.00 15.88
C ASP A 187 -7.00 -8.02 14.98
N PRO A 188 -6.84 -9.29 15.38
CA PRO A 188 -6.22 -10.32 14.56
C PRO A 188 -6.96 -10.58 13.23
N ALA A 189 -8.28 -10.36 13.18
CA ALA A 189 -9.07 -10.58 11.97
C ALA A 189 -8.73 -9.59 10.84
N ALA A 190 -8.14 -8.44 11.19
CA ALA A 190 -7.73 -7.42 10.22
C ALA A 190 -6.60 -7.91 9.27
N ALA A 191 -5.75 -8.85 9.70
CA ALA A 191 -4.73 -9.44 8.84
C ALA A 191 -5.34 -10.10 7.60
N LEU A 192 -6.41 -10.88 7.78
CA LEU A 192 -7.07 -11.56 6.67
C LEU A 192 -7.66 -10.58 5.65
N ALA A 193 -8.18 -9.45 6.13
CA ALA A 193 -8.77 -8.43 5.27
C ALA A 193 -7.71 -7.80 4.35
N VAL A 194 -6.51 -7.51 4.88
CA VAL A 194 -5.45 -6.88 4.11
C VAL A 194 -4.76 -7.84 3.14
N TRP A 195 -4.55 -9.10 3.52
CA TRP A 195 -3.97 -10.12 2.62
C TRP A 195 -4.88 -10.46 1.44
N ARG A 196 -6.19 -10.60 1.66
CA ARG A 196 -7.17 -10.77 0.56
C ARG A 196 -7.26 -9.55 -0.36
N ALA A 197 -6.85 -8.41 0.15
CA ALA A 197 -6.84 -7.12 -0.54
C ALA A 197 -5.52 -6.81 -1.24
N ALA A 198 -4.48 -7.62 -1.02
CA ALA A 198 -3.16 -7.42 -1.59
C ALA A 198 -3.22 -7.45 -3.12
N ASP A 199 -2.48 -6.55 -3.76
CA ASP A 199 -2.38 -6.53 -5.21
C ASP A 199 -1.29 -7.49 -5.71
N ALA A 200 -1.33 -7.79 -7.01
CA ALA A 200 -0.43 -8.75 -7.62
C ALA A 200 1.05 -8.35 -7.51
N ASP A 201 1.37 -7.08 -7.32
CA ASP A 201 2.76 -6.64 -7.17
C ASP A 201 3.28 -6.97 -5.77
N PHE A 202 2.48 -6.74 -4.72
CA PHE A 202 2.82 -7.15 -3.36
C PHE A 202 2.96 -8.67 -3.24
N LEU A 203 2.06 -9.44 -3.86
CA LEU A 203 2.09 -10.90 -3.81
C LEU A 203 3.24 -11.55 -4.61
N LYS A 204 3.96 -10.79 -5.46
CA LYS A 204 5.17 -11.29 -6.12
C LYS A 204 6.36 -11.38 -5.16
N VAL A 205 6.44 -10.47 -4.20
CA VAL A 205 7.52 -10.43 -3.19
C VAL A 205 7.13 -11.18 -1.92
N HIS A 206 5.83 -11.24 -1.61
CA HIS A 206 5.24 -12.05 -0.54
C HIS A 206 4.30 -13.12 -1.12
N PRO A 207 4.84 -14.27 -1.60
CA PRO A 207 4.04 -15.30 -2.24
C PRO A 207 2.90 -15.79 -1.34
N TRP A 208 1.69 -15.71 -1.87
CA TRP A 208 0.48 -16.18 -1.20
C TRP A 208 0.21 -17.67 -1.52
N SER A 209 -0.25 -18.42 -0.52
CA SER A 209 -0.70 -19.80 -0.67
C SER A 209 -1.96 -20.06 0.15
N GLU A 210 -2.77 -21.05 -0.26
CA GLU A 210 -3.95 -21.48 0.52
C GLU A 210 -3.56 -22.00 1.91
N ASP A 211 -2.38 -22.61 2.03
CA ASP A 211 -1.84 -23.06 3.32
C ASP A 211 -1.54 -21.89 4.26
N ARG A 212 -0.99 -20.78 3.73
CA ARG A 212 -0.80 -19.54 4.49
C ARG A 212 -2.14 -18.93 4.91
N LEU A 213 -3.14 -18.93 4.04
CA LEU A 213 -4.48 -18.47 4.38
C LEU A 213 -5.06 -19.26 5.55
N ALA A 214 -5.02 -20.59 5.47
CA ALA A 214 -5.53 -21.46 6.53
C ALA A 214 -4.80 -21.20 7.86
N ALA A 215 -3.47 -21.09 7.82
CA ALA A 215 -2.69 -20.78 9.02
C ALA A 215 -3.03 -19.40 9.62
N LEU A 216 -3.19 -18.36 8.79
CA LEU A 216 -3.62 -17.04 9.24
C LEU A 216 -5.04 -17.06 9.80
N GLN A 217 -5.95 -17.87 9.24
CA GLN A 217 -7.31 -18.04 9.78
C GLN A 217 -7.31 -18.66 11.17
N ASP A 218 -6.46 -19.66 11.40
CA ASP A 218 -6.28 -20.30 12.71
C ASP A 218 -5.64 -19.35 13.74
N LEU A 219 -4.85 -18.37 13.29
CA LEU A 219 -4.26 -17.33 14.14
C LEU A 219 -5.20 -16.14 14.37
N ALA A 220 -6.19 -15.93 13.49
CA ALA A 220 -7.12 -14.81 13.52
C ALA A 220 -8.25 -14.99 14.55
N HIS A 221 -7.88 -15.36 15.76
CA HIS A 221 -8.79 -15.52 16.89
C HIS A 221 -8.48 -14.51 17.99
N GLY A 222 -9.52 -13.95 18.60
CA GLY A 222 -9.40 -13.00 19.70
C GLY A 222 -10.19 -11.72 19.47
N THR A 223 -9.95 -10.73 20.33
CA THR A 223 -10.54 -9.40 20.22
C THR A 223 -9.42 -8.36 20.17
N GLY A 224 -9.65 -7.27 19.45
CA GLY A 224 -8.71 -6.17 19.36
C GLY A 224 -9.37 -4.94 18.76
N LYS A 225 -8.62 -3.83 18.71
CA LYS A 225 -9.10 -2.58 18.13
C LYS A 225 -8.76 -2.55 16.65
N THR A 226 -9.69 -2.09 15.82
CA THR A 226 -9.42 -1.80 14.40
C THR A 226 -8.76 -0.44 14.20
N GLY A 227 -9.04 0.54 15.08
CA GLY A 227 -8.56 1.92 14.92
C GLY A 227 -9.11 2.62 13.68
N ALA A 228 -10.23 2.15 13.13
CA ALA A 228 -10.75 2.59 11.84
C ALA A 228 -11.12 4.08 11.78
N GLU A 229 -11.66 4.65 12.86
CA GLU A 229 -11.99 6.08 12.91
C GLU A 229 -10.74 6.97 12.87
N ASN A 230 -9.75 6.65 13.71
CA ASN A 230 -8.46 7.36 13.75
C ASN A 230 -7.76 7.29 12.40
N HIS A 231 -7.66 6.08 11.82
CA HIS A 231 -7.10 5.88 10.49
C HIS A 231 -7.80 6.73 9.42
N ARG A 232 -9.13 6.73 9.41
CA ARG A 232 -9.93 7.53 8.47
C ARG A 232 -9.75 9.04 8.66
N ALA A 233 -9.56 9.51 9.88
CA ALA A 233 -9.35 10.91 10.18
C ALA A 233 -7.96 11.37 9.71
N VAL A 234 -6.91 10.62 10.04
CA VAL A 234 -5.53 10.94 9.65
C VAL A 234 -5.33 10.87 8.14
N THR A 235 -5.93 9.88 7.46
CA THR A 235 -5.75 9.71 6.01
C THR A 235 -6.63 10.60 5.15
N ALA A 236 -7.70 11.19 5.71
CA ALA A 236 -8.67 11.99 4.95
C ALA A 236 -8.04 13.12 4.09
N PRO A 237 -7.07 13.92 4.60
CA PRO A 237 -6.48 15.01 3.82
C PRO A 237 -5.72 14.56 2.56
N TYR A 238 -5.27 13.30 2.51
CA TYR A 238 -4.46 12.79 1.41
C TYR A 238 -5.26 11.96 0.41
N LEU A 239 -6.50 11.59 0.77
CA LEU A 239 -7.29 10.62 0.02
C LEU A 239 -7.54 11.05 -1.43
N GLU A 240 -7.81 12.34 -1.68
CA GLU A 240 -8.02 12.86 -3.04
C GLU A 240 -6.79 12.65 -3.92
N ARG A 241 -5.62 13.01 -3.39
CA ARG A 241 -4.34 12.82 -4.08
C ARG A 241 -4.09 11.33 -4.36
N TRP A 242 -4.25 10.47 -3.36
CA TRP A 242 -3.98 9.03 -3.50
C TRP A 242 -4.94 8.34 -4.47
N VAL A 243 -6.23 8.67 -4.42
CA VAL A 243 -7.22 8.19 -5.40
C VAL A 243 -6.82 8.64 -6.81
N GLY A 244 -6.42 9.90 -6.98
CA GLY A 244 -5.95 10.41 -8.26
C GLY A 244 -4.67 9.71 -8.76
N GLU A 245 -3.70 9.45 -7.88
CA GLU A 245 -2.47 8.71 -8.21
C GLU A 245 -2.76 7.27 -8.62
N GLU A 246 -3.63 6.58 -7.88
CA GLU A 246 -4.04 5.21 -8.20
C GLU A 246 -4.78 5.14 -9.55
N LEU A 247 -5.71 6.07 -9.81
CA LEU A 247 -6.43 6.16 -11.08
C LEU A 247 -5.53 6.50 -12.27
N ARG A 248 -4.33 7.06 -12.07
CA ARG A 248 -3.37 7.31 -13.17
C ARG A 248 -2.58 6.06 -13.55
N ARG A 249 -2.57 5.02 -12.71
CA ARG A 249 -1.89 3.77 -13.03
C ARG A 249 -2.58 3.07 -14.19
N ASP A 250 -1.77 2.35 -14.98
CA ASP A 250 -2.24 1.56 -16.12
C ASP A 250 -2.47 0.09 -15.70
N ILE A 251 -3.36 -0.08 -14.72
CA ILE A 251 -3.77 -1.39 -14.18
C ILE A 251 -5.28 -1.41 -13.91
N ASP A 252 -5.88 -2.60 -13.80
CA ASP A 252 -7.25 -2.74 -13.33
C ASP A 252 -7.32 -2.44 -11.82
N THR A 253 -8.06 -1.38 -11.46
CA THR A 253 -8.24 -0.91 -10.09
C THR A 253 -9.67 -1.13 -9.57
N VAL A 254 -10.54 -1.80 -10.34
CA VAL A 254 -11.96 -1.98 -9.98
C VAL A 254 -12.11 -2.69 -8.64
N ALA A 255 -11.35 -3.77 -8.40
CA ALA A 255 -11.42 -4.52 -7.15
C ALA A 255 -11.03 -3.67 -5.93
N LEU A 256 -10.00 -2.82 -6.07
CA LEU A 256 -9.60 -1.87 -5.03
C LEU A 256 -10.73 -0.86 -4.76
N PHE A 257 -11.25 -0.23 -5.80
CA PHE A 257 -12.26 0.80 -5.63
C PHE A 257 -13.63 0.27 -5.17
N ILE A 258 -13.96 -1.00 -5.44
CA ILE A 258 -15.11 -1.68 -4.81
C ILE A 258 -14.95 -1.65 -3.29
N ARG A 259 -13.76 -2.04 -2.79
CA ARG A 259 -13.47 -2.03 -1.35
C ARG A 259 -13.49 -0.61 -0.79
N LEU A 260 -12.86 0.35 -1.48
CA LEU A 260 -12.82 1.74 -1.01
C LEU A 260 -14.21 2.39 -0.98
N ALA A 261 -15.06 2.11 -1.98
CA ALA A 261 -16.43 2.65 -2.06
C ALA A 261 -17.34 2.15 -0.93
N ALA A 262 -17.02 1.00 -0.31
CA ALA A 262 -17.74 0.48 0.86
C ALA A 262 -17.63 1.41 2.08
N SER A 263 -16.65 2.32 2.12
CA SER A 263 -16.54 3.38 3.14
C SER A 263 -17.69 4.40 3.09
N GLY A 264 -18.47 4.43 2.00
CA GLY A 264 -19.54 5.39 1.79
C GLY A 264 -19.09 6.76 1.27
N ARG A 265 -17.77 7.02 1.21
CA ARG A 265 -17.19 8.27 0.71
C ARG A 265 -17.49 8.50 -0.77
N GLY A 266 -17.99 9.67 -1.11
CA GLY A 266 -18.26 10.14 -2.47
C GLY A 266 -17.02 10.08 -3.35
N LEU A 267 -15.87 10.48 -2.81
CA LEU A 267 -14.59 10.40 -3.51
C LEU A 267 -14.20 8.96 -3.90
N CYS A 268 -14.42 7.98 -3.02
CA CYS A 268 -14.13 6.57 -3.32
C CYS A 268 -15.12 5.99 -4.33
N ARG A 269 -16.41 6.38 -4.26
CA ARG A 269 -17.43 6.01 -5.26
C ARG A 269 -17.12 6.62 -6.63
N TYR A 270 -16.62 7.86 -6.67
CA TYR A 270 -16.12 8.49 -7.88
C TYR A 270 -14.97 7.67 -8.47
N GLY A 271 -13.99 7.28 -7.63
CA GLY A 271 -12.90 6.42 -8.06
C GLY A 271 -13.36 5.10 -8.65
N LEU A 272 -14.40 4.47 -8.09
CA LEU A 272 -14.99 3.26 -8.66
C LEU A 272 -15.66 3.52 -10.03
N GLY A 273 -16.34 4.65 -10.18
CA GLY A 273 -16.89 5.06 -11.48
C GLY A 273 -15.81 5.23 -12.54
N GLU A 274 -14.70 5.89 -12.20
CA GLU A 274 -13.55 6.04 -13.09
C GLU A 274 -12.87 4.69 -13.39
N ALA A 275 -12.75 3.80 -12.41
CA ALA A 275 -12.15 2.48 -12.61
C ALA A 275 -12.93 1.66 -13.66
N TYR A 276 -14.26 1.61 -13.56
CA TYR A 276 -15.10 0.99 -14.58
C TYR A 276 -14.98 1.69 -15.94
N ARG A 277 -15.04 3.03 -15.95
CA ARG A 277 -14.93 3.81 -17.20
C ARG A 277 -13.61 3.53 -17.93
N LYS A 278 -12.49 3.46 -17.19
CA LYS A 278 -11.16 3.17 -17.73
C LYS A 278 -11.03 1.73 -18.22
N ARG A 279 -11.58 0.75 -17.48
CA ARG A 279 -11.51 -0.67 -17.85
C ARG A 279 -12.31 -0.95 -19.13
N GLY A 280 -13.48 -0.33 -19.29
CA GLY A 280 -14.23 -0.34 -20.54
C GLY A 280 -14.75 -1.71 -20.99
N ALA A 281 -14.92 -2.66 -20.07
CA ALA A 281 -15.50 -3.97 -20.40
C ALA A 281 -17.00 -3.84 -20.73
N PRO A 282 -17.62 -4.83 -21.41
CA PRO A 282 -19.06 -4.83 -21.66
C PRO A 282 -19.86 -4.63 -20.36
N GLY A 283 -20.71 -3.60 -20.34
CA GLY A 283 -21.51 -3.22 -19.16
C GLY A 283 -20.85 -2.19 -18.23
N ASP A 284 -19.53 -1.95 -18.34
CA ASP A 284 -18.83 -1.02 -17.46
C ASP A 284 -19.30 0.43 -17.61
N ALA A 285 -19.76 0.85 -18.80
CA ALA A 285 -20.31 2.20 -18.99
C ALA A 285 -21.56 2.45 -18.12
N VAL A 286 -22.41 1.42 -17.96
CA VAL A 286 -23.60 1.49 -17.11
C VAL A 286 -23.21 1.53 -15.64
N LEU A 287 -22.25 0.70 -15.24
CA LEU A 287 -21.70 0.68 -13.88
C LEU A 287 -20.99 1.99 -13.52
N ALA A 288 -20.18 2.53 -14.43
CA ALA A 288 -19.50 3.81 -14.23
C ALA A 288 -20.52 4.93 -13.99
N ALA A 289 -21.57 5.01 -14.81
CA ALA A 289 -22.62 6.01 -14.64
C ALA A 289 -23.40 5.84 -13.32
N SER A 290 -23.67 4.60 -12.88
CA SER A 290 -24.35 4.38 -11.59
C SER A 290 -23.48 4.82 -10.42
N TRP A 291 -22.18 4.53 -10.44
CA TRP A 291 -21.24 4.93 -9.41
C TRP A 291 -20.94 6.44 -9.39
N PHE A 292 -20.89 7.11 -10.54
CA PHE A 292 -20.81 8.57 -10.56
C PHE A 292 -22.05 9.23 -9.93
N ARG A 293 -23.26 8.72 -10.20
CA ARG A 293 -24.47 9.22 -9.52
C ARG A 293 -24.45 8.94 -8.02
N ALA A 294 -24.00 7.75 -7.61
CA ALA A 294 -23.85 7.41 -6.20
C ALA A 294 -22.78 8.25 -5.49
N ALA A 295 -21.74 8.67 -6.20
CA ALA A 295 -20.74 9.62 -5.72
C ALA A 295 -21.38 11.01 -5.53
N LEU A 296 -22.14 11.51 -6.50
CA LEU A 296 -22.79 12.83 -6.45
C LEU A 296 -23.85 12.96 -5.35
N ALA A 297 -24.38 11.83 -4.85
CA ALA A 297 -25.27 11.81 -3.70
C ALA A 297 -24.55 11.96 -2.34
N ALA A 298 -23.21 11.92 -2.32
CA ALA A 298 -22.42 12.04 -1.10
C ALA A 298 -21.87 13.47 -0.91
N PRO A 299 -21.73 13.97 0.34
CA PRO A 299 -21.25 15.33 0.60
C PRO A 299 -19.82 15.61 0.13
N ASP A 300 -18.96 14.60 0.14
CA ASP A 300 -17.54 14.67 -0.25
C ASP A 300 -17.33 14.31 -1.73
N SER A 301 -18.36 14.44 -2.57
CA SER A 301 -18.26 14.16 -4.00
C SER A 301 -17.35 15.14 -4.73
N PRO A 302 -16.36 14.67 -5.51
CA PRO A 302 -15.59 15.55 -6.37
C PRO A 302 -16.44 16.00 -7.57
N PRO A 303 -16.32 17.28 -8.01
CA PRO A 303 -16.99 17.77 -9.22
C PRO A 303 -16.74 16.92 -10.47
N LEU A 304 -15.58 16.24 -10.51
CA LEU A 304 -15.18 15.33 -11.58
C LEU A 304 -16.19 14.21 -11.88
N ALA A 305 -17.05 13.84 -10.93
CA ALA A 305 -18.13 12.88 -11.18
C ALA A 305 -19.13 13.39 -12.25
N TRP A 306 -19.40 14.70 -12.30
CA TRP A 306 -20.20 15.30 -13.37
C TRP A 306 -19.51 15.22 -14.72
N ARG A 307 -18.19 15.47 -14.76
CA ARG A 307 -17.39 15.30 -15.98
C ARG A 307 -17.47 13.87 -16.49
N GLY A 308 -17.34 12.88 -15.59
CA GLY A 308 -17.47 11.46 -15.91
C GLY A 308 -18.82 11.11 -16.54
N LEU A 309 -19.92 11.62 -15.97
CA LEU A 309 -21.26 11.45 -16.55
C LEU A 309 -21.39 12.10 -17.93
N GLY A 310 -20.84 13.31 -18.10
CA GLY A 310 -20.88 14.02 -19.38
C GLY A 310 -20.14 13.27 -20.50
N LEU A 311 -18.95 12.74 -20.20
CA LEU A 311 -18.15 11.93 -21.13
C LEU A 311 -18.89 10.64 -21.54
N LEU A 312 -19.50 9.93 -20.58
CA LEU A 312 -20.29 8.73 -20.86
C LEU A 312 -21.54 9.03 -21.69
N ALA A 313 -22.25 10.12 -21.38
CA ALA A 313 -23.43 10.54 -22.14
C ALA A 313 -23.05 10.90 -23.58
N LEU A 314 -21.94 11.63 -23.77
CA LEU A 314 -21.41 11.98 -25.09
C LEU A 314 -21.05 10.71 -25.89
N GLN A 315 -20.38 9.74 -25.25
CA GLN A 315 -20.03 8.47 -25.87
C GLN A 315 -21.27 7.66 -26.34
N ASN A 316 -22.38 7.77 -25.60
CA ASN A 316 -23.65 7.12 -25.91
C ASN A 316 -24.54 7.93 -26.87
N GLY A 317 -24.10 9.11 -27.32
CA GLY A 317 -24.88 9.99 -28.19
C GLY A 317 -26.00 10.78 -27.49
N ASP A 318 -26.10 10.72 -26.15
CA ASP A 318 -27.08 11.48 -25.37
C ASP A 318 -26.58 12.91 -25.15
N LYS A 319 -26.74 13.74 -26.19
CA LYS A 319 -26.30 15.14 -26.17
C LYS A 319 -26.95 15.97 -25.05
N PRO A 320 -28.28 15.88 -24.81
CA PRO A 320 -28.90 16.60 -23.70
C PRO A 320 -28.29 16.27 -22.34
N ALA A 321 -28.09 14.98 -22.03
CA ALA A 321 -27.49 14.59 -20.76
C ALA A 321 -26.01 15.02 -20.66
N ALA A 322 -25.25 14.93 -21.75
CA ALA A 322 -23.88 15.39 -21.80
C ALA A 322 -23.77 16.89 -21.50
N ARG A 323 -24.62 17.70 -22.15
CA ARG A 323 -24.69 19.15 -21.97
C ARG A 323 -25.02 19.52 -20.53
N ALA A 324 -26.02 18.86 -19.94
CA ALA A 324 -26.41 19.10 -18.55
C ALA A 324 -25.26 18.77 -17.57
N ALA A 325 -24.61 17.62 -17.74
CA ALA A 325 -23.52 17.20 -16.86
C ALA A 325 -22.28 18.10 -16.97
N PHE A 326 -21.86 18.45 -18.19
CA PHE A 326 -20.73 19.37 -18.39
C PHE A 326 -21.01 20.77 -17.86
N ALA A 327 -22.23 21.28 -18.01
CA ALA A 327 -22.61 22.57 -17.43
C ALA A 327 -22.49 22.55 -15.89
N GLN A 328 -22.97 21.48 -15.23
CA GLN A 328 -22.81 21.32 -13.78
C GLN A 328 -21.34 21.23 -13.36
N TYR A 329 -20.52 20.48 -14.11
CA TYR A 329 -19.08 20.42 -13.86
C TYR A 329 -18.43 21.81 -13.92
N ARG A 330 -18.77 22.63 -14.93
CA ARG A 330 -18.23 24.00 -15.05
C ARG A 330 -18.67 24.93 -13.92
N VAL A 331 -19.89 24.79 -13.42
CA VAL A 331 -20.34 25.54 -12.24
C VAL A 331 -19.57 25.14 -10.99
N MET A 332 -19.32 23.85 -10.78
CA MET A 332 -18.66 23.34 -9.58
C MET A 332 -17.13 23.45 -9.61
N ALA A 333 -16.53 23.49 -10.80
CA ALA A 333 -15.08 23.57 -10.99
C ALA A 333 -14.73 24.63 -12.06
N PRO A 334 -14.99 25.92 -11.80
CA PRO A 334 -14.82 27.00 -12.77
C PRO A 334 -13.37 27.15 -13.27
N ASP A 335 -12.41 26.81 -12.42
CA ASP A 335 -10.97 26.96 -12.68
C ASP A 335 -10.25 25.65 -13.01
N ALA A 336 -10.99 24.57 -13.30
CA ALA A 336 -10.38 23.29 -13.65
C ALA A 336 -9.44 23.40 -14.86
N ASP A 337 -8.32 22.67 -14.81
CA ASP A 337 -7.30 22.65 -15.87
C ASP A 337 -7.86 22.23 -17.24
N ASP A 338 -8.90 21.39 -17.23
CA ASP A 338 -9.56 20.87 -18.43
C ASP A 338 -10.73 21.76 -18.92
N LYS A 339 -10.92 22.96 -18.37
CA LYS A 339 -12.05 23.84 -18.72
C LYS A 339 -12.19 24.09 -20.23
N ALA A 340 -11.08 24.33 -20.93
CA ALA A 340 -11.12 24.61 -22.36
C ALA A 340 -11.65 23.42 -23.18
N MET A 341 -11.34 22.19 -22.76
CA MET A 341 -11.84 20.97 -23.39
C MET A 341 -13.34 20.80 -23.14
N ILE A 342 -13.81 21.09 -21.91
CA ILE A 342 -15.24 21.01 -21.58
C ILE A 342 -16.04 22.11 -22.27
N ASP A 343 -15.52 23.34 -22.30
CA ASP A 343 -16.15 24.48 -22.99
C ASP A 343 -16.27 24.15 -24.49
N TYR A 344 -15.24 23.54 -25.10
CA TYR A 344 -15.33 23.04 -26.47
C TYR A 344 -16.47 22.03 -26.64
N TYR A 345 -16.59 21.00 -25.78
CA TYR A 345 -17.71 20.06 -25.88
C TYR A 345 -19.08 20.73 -25.76
N LEU A 346 -19.23 21.71 -24.87
CA LEU A 346 -20.48 22.46 -24.72
C LEU A 346 -20.89 23.22 -26.01
N THR A 347 -19.93 23.63 -26.84
CA THR A 347 -20.23 24.26 -28.15
C THR A 347 -20.69 23.26 -29.22
N GLN A 348 -20.33 21.98 -29.09
CA GLN A 348 -20.64 20.93 -30.08
C GLN A 348 -21.92 20.13 -29.76
N LEU A 349 -22.40 20.23 -28.52
CA LEU A 349 -23.61 19.58 -28.00
C LEU A 349 -24.89 20.37 -28.29
#